data_AF-A0A7V3UFZ4-F1
#
_entry.id   AF-A0A7V3UFZ4-F1
#
_cell.length_a   1.000
_cell.length_b   1.000
_cell.length_c   1.000
_cell.angle_alpha   90.00
_cell.angle_beta   90.00
_cell.angle_gamma   90.00
#
_symmetry.space_group_name_H-M   'P 1'
#
loop_
_entity.id
_entity.type
_entity.pdbx_description
1 polymer ?
#
loop_
_entity_poly.entity_id
_entity_poly.type
_entity_poly.pdbx_seq_one_letter_code
_entity_poly.pdbx_strand_id
1 'polypeptide(L)' 'MKPPARYSWMDLIGGLTFLTMLTGLYLIFLYVPTEQKMGIVQRLFYVHLPAAWTSFLAFFIVALSSLL' A
#
# COMPACT_ATOMS: atom_id res chain seq x y z
N MET A 1 -15.51 -22.12 -22.36
CA MET A 1 -14.29 -22.06 -21.54
C MET A 1 -14.70 -21.68 -20.12
N LYS A 2 -14.62 -22.60 -19.15
CA LYS A 2 -14.92 -22.30 -17.73
C LYS A 2 -13.70 -21.54 -17.18
N PRO A 3 -13.84 -20.35 -16.58
CA PRO A 3 -12.69 -19.66 -16.01
C PRO A 3 -12.03 -20.56 -14.95
N PRO A 4 -10.68 -20.56 -14.84
CA PRO A 4 -9.99 -21.35 -13.83
C PRO A 4 -10.49 -20.96 -12.44
N ALA A 5 -10.49 -21.92 -11.49
CA ALA A 5 -10.97 -21.70 -10.13
C ALA A 5 -10.24 -20.49 -9.51
N ARG A 6 -10.94 -19.35 -9.42
CA ARG A 6 -10.41 -18.12 -8.81
C ARG A 6 -10.22 -18.38 -7.32
N TYR A 7 -9.03 -18.15 -6.79
CA TYR A 7 -8.77 -18.27 -5.37
C TYR A 7 -9.50 -17.14 -4.62
N SER A 8 -10.62 -17.47 -3.98
CA SER A 8 -11.54 -16.51 -3.34
C SER A 8 -10.87 -15.57 -2.34
N TRP A 9 -9.84 -16.05 -1.65
CA TRP A 9 -9.09 -15.28 -0.66
C TRP A 9 -8.17 -14.24 -1.29
N MET A 10 -7.57 -14.53 -2.46
CA MET A 10 -6.74 -13.57 -3.21
C MET A 10 -7.59 -12.42 -3.75
N ASP A 11 -8.81 -12.73 -4.19
CA ASP A 11 -9.77 -11.71 -4.62
C ASP A 11 -10.21 -10.80 -3.47
N LEU A 12 -10.41 -11.38 -2.28
CA LEU A 12 -10.77 -10.64 -1.08
C LEU A 12 -9.64 -9.71 -0.66
N ILE A 13 -8.40 -10.21 -0.63
CA ILE A 13 -7.22 -9.38 -0.33
C ILE A 13 -7.07 -8.28 -1.37
N GLY A 14 -7.14 -8.61 -2.67
CA GLY A 14 -7.03 -7.63 -3.75
C GLY A 14 -8.12 -6.55 -3.67
N GLY A 15 -9.37 -6.94 -3.41
CA GLY A 15 -10.48 -6.01 -3.21
C GLY A 15 -10.26 -5.10 -2.00
N LEU A 16 -9.79 -5.65 -0.86
CA LEU A 16 -9.50 -4.87 0.34
C LEU A 16 -8.32 -3.90 0.14
N THR A 17 -7.26 -4.33 -0.55
CA THR A 17 -6.13 -3.47 -0.92
C THR A 17 -6.60 -2.32 -1.80
N PHE A 18 -7.43 -2.58 -2.80
CA PHE A 18 -7.96 -1.53 -3.66
C PHE A 18 -8.79 -0.51 -2.89
N LEU A 19 -9.72 -0.97 -2.05
CA LEU A 19 -10.57 -0.09 -1.23
C LEU A 19 -9.76 0.78 -0.25
N THR A 20 -8.79 0.18 0.43
CA THR A 20 -7.93 0.92 1.37
C THR A 20 -7.02 1.91 0.65
N MET A 21 -6.52 1.59 -0.54
CA MET A 21 -5.72 2.52 -1.34
C MET A 21 -6.54 3.74 -1.80
N LEU A 22 -7.77 3.53 -2.28
CA LEU A 22 -8.68 4.63 -2.64
C LEU A 22 -9.03 5.51 -1.43
N THR A 23 -9.28 4.88 -0.29
CA THR A 23 -9.56 5.59 0.96
C THR A 23 -8.35 6.43 1.39
N GLY A 24 -7.14 5.88 1.30
CA GLY A 24 -5.90 6.60 1.58
C GLY A 24 -5.72 7.82 0.68
N LEU A 25 -5.92 7.67 -0.64
CA LEU A 25 -5.88 8.78 -1.61
C LEU A 25 -6.88 9.89 -1.25
N TYR A 26 -8.13 9.51 -0.94
CA TYR A 26 -9.15 10.45 -0.49
C TYR A 26 -8.69 11.24 0.74
N LEU A 27 -8.19 10.55 1.76
CA LEU A 27 -7.76 11.18 3.01
C LEU A 27 -6.57 12.12 2.81
N ILE A 28 -5.59 11.75 1.97
CA ILE A 28 -4.40 12.58 1.71
C ILE A 28 -4.78 13.91 1.04
N PHE A 29 -5.75 13.89 0.11
CA PHE A 29 -6.12 15.11 -0.61
C PHE A 29 -7.16 15.96 0.13
N LEU A 30 -8.16 15.33 0.74
CA LEU A 30 -9.34 16.04 1.25
C LEU A 30 -9.39 16.17 2.78
N TYR A 31 -8.68 15.32 3.53
CA TYR A 31 -8.75 15.32 5.00
C TYR A 31 -7.48 15.85 5.65
N VAL A 32 -6.30 15.44 5.17
CA VAL A 32 -5.03 15.79 5.82
C VAL A 32 -4.75 17.29 5.66
N PRO A 33 -4.51 18.03 6.77
CA PRO A 33 -4.15 19.43 6.71
C PRO A 33 -2.74 19.59 6.10
N THR A 34 -2.50 20.72 5.46
CA THR A 34 -1.18 21.03 4.91
C THR A 34 -0.19 21.32 6.04
N GLU A 35 0.97 20.67 6.01
CA GLU A 35 2.03 20.84 7.01
C GLU A 35 2.65 22.25 6.90
N GLN A 36 3.07 22.83 8.02
CA GLN A 36 3.47 24.23 8.11
C GLN A 36 4.85 24.51 7.49
N LYS A 37 5.80 23.57 7.60
CA LYS A 37 7.19 23.77 7.13
C LYS A 37 7.37 23.32 5.69
N MET A 38 6.88 22.13 5.35
CA MET A 38 7.07 21.52 4.03
C MET A 38 5.90 21.76 3.07
N GLY A 39 4.76 22.24 3.59
CA GLY A 39 3.61 22.56 2.76
C GLY A 39 2.99 21.33 2.09
N ILE A 40 2.54 21.52 0.84
CA ILE A 40 1.80 20.49 0.09
C ILE A 40 2.67 19.27 -0.25
N VAL A 41 3.99 19.45 -0.39
CA VAL A 41 4.92 18.38 -0.81
C VAL A 41 4.98 17.26 0.23
N GLN A 42 4.78 17.58 1.51
CA GLN A 42 4.78 16.60 2.59
C GLN A 42 3.71 15.52 2.42
N ARG A 43 2.63 15.82 1.69
CA ARG A 43 1.55 14.86 1.42
C ARG A 43 2.04 13.63 0.65
N LEU A 44 3.11 13.75 -0.15
CA LEU A 44 3.71 12.62 -0.87
C LEU A 44 4.24 11.54 0.08
N PHE A 45 4.73 11.92 1.27
CA PHE A 45 5.26 10.97 2.25
C PHE A 45 4.20 9.97 2.73
N TYR A 46 2.91 10.32 2.72
CA TYR A 46 1.84 9.38 3.10
C TYR A 46 1.67 8.21 2.12
N VAL A 47 2.18 8.33 0.89
CA VAL A 47 2.24 7.22 -0.08
C VAL A 47 3.64 6.62 -0.14
N HIS A 48 4.66 7.47 -0.19
CA HIS A 48 6.04 7.05 -0.37
C HIS A 48 6.60 6.29 0.84
N LEU A 49 6.36 6.77 2.07
CA LEU A 49 6.93 6.16 3.27
C LEU A 49 6.38 4.74 3.50
N PRO A 50 5.05 4.48 3.46
CA PRO A 50 4.55 3.11 3.55
C PRO A 50 5.08 2.20 2.44
N ALA A 51 5.17 2.68 1.20
CA ALA A 51 5.69 1.90 0.07
C ALA A 51 7.16 1.49 0.25
N ALA A 52 7.98 2.38 0.81
CA ALA A 52 9.36 2.08 1.16
C ALA A 52 9.41 0.99 2.25
N TRP A 53 8.64 1.15 3.33
CA TRP A 53 8.56 0.17 4.43
C TRP A 53 8.10 -1.21 3.95
N THR A 54 7.04 -1.27 3.14
CA THR A 54 6.53 -2.55 2.60
C THR A 54 7.56 -3.23 1.71
N SER A 55 8.29 -2.46 0.89
CA SER A 55 9.33 -3.00 0.02
C SER A 55 10.51 -3.55 0.83
N PHE A 56 11.03 -2.76 1.78
CA PHE A 56 12.13 -3.20 2.64
C PHE A 56 11.78 -4.44 3.46
N LEU A 57 10.57 -4.48 4.02
CA LEU A 57 10.12 -5.65 4.79
C LEU A 57 10.00 -6.89 3.90
N ALA A 58 9.42 -6.76 2.70
CA ALA A 58 9.32 -7.88 1.76
C ALA A 58 10.70 -8.42 1.37
N PHE A 59 11.64 -7.54 0.99
CA PHE A 59 12.99 -7.96 0.65
C PHE A 59 13.74 -8.57 1.83
N PHE A 60 13.56 -8.04 3.04
CA PHE A 60 14.16 -8.59 4.25
C PHE A 60 13.64 -10.00 4.55
N ILE A 61 12.32 -10.23 4.45
CA ILE A 61 11.74 -11.57 4.63
C ILE A 61 12.27 -12.53 3.57
N VAL A 62 12.31 -12.13 2.30
CA VAL A 62 12.86 -12.95 1.21
C VAL A 62 14.33 -13.32 1.49
N ALA A 63 15.12 -12.36 1.96
CA ALA A 63 16.53 -12.62 2.31
C ALA A 63 16.66 -13.66 3.44
N LEU A 64 15.84 -13.57 4.50
CA LEU A 64 15.81 -14.57 5.57
C LEU A 64 15.34 -15.95 5.08
N SER A 65 14.28 -15.99 4.27
CA SER A 65 13.76 -17.23 3.71
C SER A 65 14.77 -17.92 2.77
N SER A 66 15.62 -17.15 2.09
CA SER A 66 16.65 -17.70 1.20
C SER A 66 17.86 -18.30 1.94
N LEU A 67 17.99 -18.09 3.25
CA LEU A 67 19.05 -18.67 4.08
C LEU A 67 18.66 -20.04 4.69
N LEU A 68 17.37 -20.37 4.70
CA LEU A 68 16.79 -21.62 5.20
C LEU A 68 16.72 -22.66 4.07
#